data_AF-A0A2E5EE12-F1
#
_entry.id   AF-A0A2E5EE12-F1
#
_cell.length_a   1.000
_cell.length_b   1.000
_cell.length_c   1.000
_cell.angle_alpha   90.00
_cell.angle_beta   90.00
_cell.angle_gamma   90.00
#
_symmetry.space_group_name_H-M   'P 1'
#
loop_
_entity.id
_entity.type
_entity.pdbx_description
1 polymer ?
#
loop_
_entity_poly.entity_id
_entity_poly.type
_entity_poly.pdbx_seq_one_letter_code
_entity_poly.pdbx_strand_id
1 'polypeptide(L)'
;MPGDPPIPGTQVSMMQATTDWILFILAVGLSGLAFLSIEQMLLSPRGAFGPTILQTTDPGPAVISMVAALVVVFLIGASAGRLLRSASKGLVVIGLGLAWLAWRLEGVEFVAFGGSMKWVAIESLLWTLVVLLMTTGVYLISGPLPCVQPKEGRKICENWATSSSAGFFMLSGLAVLPVVWLFAQSPMRGQAVASVIVGCVAVGMIGRMLAPHAQPLLLMVAPVLAGALAQWAMSFMIPSSELATMYMERSFPHLLIPVPIDWAAGSLIGVPWGIYFGNAFLQHDDGEQAAQLSSS
;
A
#
# COMPACT_ATOMS: atom_id res chain seq x y z
N MET A 1 5.31 -15.74 -47.50
CA MET A 1 5.96 -15.85 -46.17
C MET A 1 5.21 -16.91 -45.39
N PRO A 2 5.88 -17.91 -44.81
CA PRO A 2 5.21 -18.86 -43.93
C PRO A 2 4.72 -18.10 -42.69
N GLY A 3 3.43 -18.20 -42.39
CA GLY A 3 2.84 -17.53 -41.24
C GLY A 3 3.46 -18.07 -39.96
N ASP A 4 3.93 -17.17 -39.10
CA ASP A 4 4.37 -17.55 -37.77
C ASP A 4 3.22 -18.24 -37.03
N PRO A 5 3.49 -19.37 -36.35
CA PRO A 5 2.46 -20.04 -35.58
C PRO A 5 1.96 -19.12 -34.46
N PRO A 6 0.66 -19.16 -34.14
CA PRO A 6 0.10 -18.40 -33.03
C PRO A 6 0.85 -18.72 -31.74
N ILE A 7 1.33 -17.67 -31.06
CA ILE A 7 2.01 -17.79 -29.77
C ILE A 7 1.12 -18.63 -28.85
N PRO A 8 1.62 -19.76 -28.30
CA PRO A 8 0.80 -20.63 -27.48
C PRO A 8 0.38 -19.87 -26.23
N GLY A 9 -0.88 -19.44 -26.21
CA GLY A 9 -1.54 -18.98 -24.99
C GLY A 9 -1.42 -20.12 -23.98
N THR A 10 -0.56 -19.94 -22.98
CA THR A 10 -0.31 -20.95 -21.97
C THR A 10 -1.62 -21.14 -21.21
N GLN A 11 -2.41 -22.14 -21.58
CA GLN A 11 -3.62 -22.46 -20.83
C GLN A 11 -3.19 -22.87 -19.44
N VAL A 12 -3.36 -21.95 -18.48
CA VAL A 12 -3.16 -22.26 -17.06
C VAL A 12 -4.15 -23.37 -16.73
N SER A 13 -3.64 -24.52 -16.32
CA SER A 13 -4.52 -25.62 -15.94
C SER A 13 -5.42 -25.15 -14.78
N MET A 14 -6.71 -25.50 -14.82
CA MET A 14 -7.66 -25.16 -13.74
C MET A 14 -7.13 -25.59 -12.35
N MET A 15 -6.36 -26.69 -12.32
CA MET A 15 -5.67 -27.16 -11.12
C MET A 15 -4.63 -26.15 -10.61
N GLN A 16 -3.79 -25.58 -11.48
CA GLN A 16 -2.80 -24.57 -11.09
C GLN A 16 -3.46 -23.29 -10.57
N ALA A 17 -4.52 -22.81 -11.24
CA ALA A 17 -5.26 -21.64 -10.77
C ALA A 17 -5.88 -21.88 -9.37
N THR A 18 -6.40 -23.09 -9.13
CA THR A 18 -6.95 -23.47 -7.83
C THR A 18 -5.88 -23.49 -6.74
N THR A 19 -4.71 -24.09 -7.03
CA THR A 19 -3.56 -24.09 -6.10
C THR A 19 -3.09 -22.68 -5.77
N ASP A 20 -2.99 -21.79 -6.75
CA ASP A 20 -2.59 -20.40 -6.55
C ASP A 20 -3.56 -19.66 -5.61
N TRP A 21 -4.87 -19.85 -5.79
CA TRP A 21 -5.88 -19.24 -4.92
C TRP A 21 -5.84 -19.79 -3.50
N ILE A 22 -5.68 -21.10 -3.33
CA ILE A 22 -5.55 -21.71 -2.00
C ILE A 22 -4.32 -21.15 -1.27
N LEU A 23 -3.17 -21.10 -1.94
CA LEU A 23 -1.94 -20.54 -1.37
C LEU A 23 -2.10 -19.07 -0.99
N PHE A 24 -2.75 -18.28 -1.84
CA PHE A 24 -3.02 -16.87 -1.56
C PHE A 24 -3.92 -16.70 -0.33
N ILE A 25 -5.06 -17.39 -0.27
CA ILE A 25 -6.00 -17.32 0.86
C ILE A 25 -5.34 -17.78 2.16
N LEU A 26 -4.57 -18.87 2.11
CA LEU A 26 -3.82 -19.36 3.27
C LEU A 26 -2.82 -18.32 3.77
N ALA A 27 -2.06 -17.69 2.86
CA ALA A 27 -1.09 -16.67 3.21
C ALA A 27 -1.75 -15.43 3.84
N VAL A 28 -2.90 -15.00 3.31
CA VAL A 28 -3.71 -13.91 3.92
C VAL A 28 -4.16 -14.30 5.33
N GLY A 29 -4.69 -15.51 5.51
CA GLY A 29 -5.12 -16.01 6.82
C GLY A 29 -3.97 -16.04 7.84
N LEU A 30 -2.81 -16.56 7.46
CA LEU A 30 -1.62 -16.59 8.31
C LEU A 30 -1.11 -15.19 8.63
N SER A 31 -1.16 -14.26 7.67
CA SER A 31 -0.79 -12.86 7.91
C SER A 31 -1.72 -12.18 8.92
N GLY A 32 -3.02 -12.45 8.86
CA GLY A 32 -3.98 -11.96 9.85
C GLY A 32 -3.71 -12.55 11.24
N LEU A 33 -3.49 -13.86 11.33
CA LEU A 33 -3.15 -14.55 12.59
C LEU A 33 -1.88 -14.00 13.24
N ALA A 34 -0.86 -13.65 12.44
CA ALA A 34 0.37 -13.06 12.96
C ALA A 34 0.10 -11.71 13.67
N PHE A 35 -0.77 -10.86 13.12
CA PHE A 35 -1.13 -9.60 13.77
C PHE A 35 -2.10 -9.78 14.95
N LEU A 36 -2.99 -10.77 14.91
CA LEU A 36 -3.84 -11.11 16.06
C LEU A 36 -3.00 -11.47 17.30
N SER A 37 -1.81 -12.07 17.10
CA SER A 37 -0.94 -12.49 18.20
C SER A 37 -0.34 -11.35 19.03
N ILE A 38 -0.31 -10.12 18.47
CA ILE A 38 0.29 -8.96 19.13
C ILE A 38 -0.73 -7.99 19.72
N GLU A 39 -2.03 -8.27 19.59
CA GLU A 39 -3.11 -7.37 20.01
C GLU A 39 -2.98 -6.89 21.45
N GLN A 40 -2.71 -7.82 22.39
CA GLN A 40 -2.60 -7.49 23.80
C GLN A 40 -1.48 -6.47 24.09
N MET A 41 -0.45 -6.42 23.24
CA MET A 41 0.68 -5.51 23.39
C MET A 41 0.39 -4.11 22.80
N LEU A 42 -0.74 -3.95 22.09
CA LEU A 42 -1.17 -2.70 21.46
C LEU A 42 -2.29 -1.98 22.23
N LEU A 43 -2.60 -2.43 23.45
CA LEU A 43 -3.62 -1.82 24.28
C LEU A 43 -3.19 -0.41 24.75
N SER A 44 -4.07 0.56 24.51
CA SER A 44 -3.98 1.91 25.02
C SER A 44 -4.42 1.96 26.49
N PRO A 45 -4.09 3.05 27.21
CA PRO A 45 -4.52 3.22 28.60
C PRO A 45 -6.04 3.23 28.80
N ARG A 46 -6.81 3.40 27.72
CA ARG A 46 -8.29 3.37 27.72
C ARG A 46 -8.85 1.95 27.57
N GLY A 47 -7.99 0.93 27.48
CA GLY A 47 -8.39 -0.48 27.31
C GLY A 47 -8.78 -0.87 25.89
N ALA A 48 -8.61 0.04 24.93
CA ALA A 48 -8.85 -0.19 23.50
C ALA A 48 -7.52 -0.15 22.73
N PHE A 49 -7.47 -0.61 21.49
CA PHE A 49 -6.21 -0.67 20.72
C PHE A 49 -5.81 0.72 20.22
N GLY A 50 -4.63 1.22 20.60
CA GLY A 50 -4.23 2.58 20.24
C GLY A 50 -4.19 2.82 18.72
N PRO A 51 -4.53 4.03 18.23
CA PRO A 51 -4.51 4.35 16.79
C PRO A 51 -3.09 4.42 16.22
N THR A 52 -2.09 4.47 17.11
CA THR A 52 -0.67 4.58 16.82
C THR A 52 0.11 3.75 17.82
N ILE A 53 1.21 3.16 17.39
CA ILE A 53 2.09 2.33 18.23
C ILE A 53 2.71 3.19 19.33
N LEU A 54 2.95 4.47 19.05
CA LEU A 54 3.56 5.40 20.01
C LEU A 54 2.59 5.91 21.09
N GLN A 55 1.29 5.62 20.99
CA GLN A 55 0.28 6.02 21.98
C GLN A 55 -0.27 4.85 22.81
N THR A 56 0.39 3.69 22.78
CA THR A 56 0.06 2.54 23.62
C THR A 56 0.50 2.77 25.07
N THR A 57 -0.02 1.96 26.00
CA THR A 57 0.35 2.04 27.43
C THR A 57 1.84 1.81 27.64
N ASP A 58 2.39 0.81 26.92
CA ASP A 58 3.79 0.41 26.96
C ASP A 58 4.39 0.46 25.54
N PRO A 59 4.90 1.63 25.10
CA PRO A 59 5.40 1.81 23.72
C PRO A 59 6.54 0.86 23.36
N GLY A 60 7.42 0.53 24.31
CA GLY A 60 8.57 -0.35 24.07
C GLY A 60 8.15 -1.76 23.61
N PRO A 61 7.40 -2.52 24.43
CA PRO A 61 6.83 -3.80 24.03
C PRO A 61 5.99 -3.73 22.75
N ALA A 62 5.16 -2.69 22.60
CA ALA A 62 4.34 -2.51 21.40
C ALA A 62 5.16 -2.43 20.11
N VAL A 63 6.25 -1.65 20.13
CA VAL A 63 7.19 -1.54 18.99
C VAL A 63 7.87 -2.87 18.71
N ILE A 64 8.36 -3.57 19.73
CA ILE A 64 9.06 -4.86 19.55
C ILE A 64 8.10 -5.90 18.95
N SER A 65 6.90 -6.02 19.49
CA SER A 65 5.88 -6.95 19.00
C SER A 65 5.43 -6.60 17.58
N MET A 66 5.23 -5.32 17.27
CA MET A 66 4.91 -4.88 15.90
C MET A 66 6.02 -5.26 14.92
N VAL A 67 7.29 -4.98 15.25
CA VAL A 67 8.42 -5.34 14.39
C VAL A 67 8.48 -6.86 14.20
N ALA A 68 8.29 -7.65 15.26
CA ALA A 68 8.27 -9.10 15.15
C ALA A 68 7.14 -9.60 14.24
N ALA A 69 5.92 -9.07 14.38
CA ALA A 69 4.80 -9.41 13.51
C ALA A 69 5.05 -8.99 12.06
N LEU A 70 5.61 -7.79 11.83
CA LEU A 70 5.98 -7.32 10.49
C LEU A 70 7.02 -8.23 9.83
N VAL A 71 8.00 -8.73 10.59
CA VAL A 71 8.98 -9.71 10.07
C VAL A 71 8.28 -11.01 9.67
N VAL A 72 7.40 -11.56 10.52
CA VAL A 72 6.65 -12.79 10.20
C VAL A 72 5.79 -12.60 8.95
N VAL A 73 5.04 -11.51 8.89
CA VAL A 73 4.16 -11.17 7.77
C VAL A 73 4.96 -10.91 6.49
N PHE A 74 6.11 -10.24 6.59
CA PHE A 74 7.04 -10.08 5.48
C PHE A 74 7.52 -11.44 4.93
N LEU A 75 7.90 -12.37 5.81
CA LEU A 75 8.32 -13.72 5.38
C LEU A 75 7.17 -14.47 4.70
N ILE A 76 5.94 -14.39 5.24
CA ILE A 76 4.74 -14.99 4.64
C ILE A 76 4.49 -14.38 3.25
N GLY A 77 4.45 -13.05 3.16
CA GLY A 77 4.18 -12.32 1.92
C GLY A 77 5.25 -12.53 0.85
N ALA A 78 6.53 -12.50 1.22
CA ALA A 78 7.63 -12.79 0.31
C ALA A 78 7.63 -14.24 -0.17
N SER A 79 7.33 -15.19 0.72
CA SER A 79 7.18 -16.61 0.36
C SER A 79 6.00 -16.82 -0.59
N ALA A 80 4.85 -16.21 -0.30
CA ALA A 80 3.68 -16.24 -1.18
C ALA A 80 4.00 -15.61 -2.54
N GLY A 81 4.67 -14.45 -2.57
CA GLY A 81 5.09 -13.79 -3.81
C GLY A 81 6.04 -14.66 -4.66
N ARG A 82 6.96 -15.38 -4.01
CA ARG A 82 7.85 -16.36 -4.66
C ARG A 82 7.07 -17.55 -5.22
N LEU A 83 6.21 -18.17 -4.42
CA LEU A 83 5.44 -19.35 -4.80
C LEU A 83 4.43 -19.05 -5.92
N LEU A 84 3.77 -17.89 -5.83
CA LEU A 84 2.79 -17.40 -6.81
C LEU A 84 3.42 -16.69 -8.01
N ARG A 85 4.76 -16.63 -8.07
CA ARG A 85 5.55 -15.97 -9.13
C ARG A 85 5.11 -14.52 -9.40
N SER A 86 4.70 -13.80 -8.36
CA SER A 86 4.17 -12.45 -8.46
C SER A 86 4.44 -11.66 -7.17
N ALA A 87 5.39 -10.72 -7.23
CA ALA A 87 5.67 -9.81 -6.12
C ALA A 87 4.43 -9.02 -5.69
N SER A 88 3.60 -8.58 -6.65
CA SER A 88 2.33 -7.89 -6.38
C SER A 88 1.41 -8.70 -5.46
N LYS A 89 1.22 -10.01 -5.71
CA LYS A 89 0.39 -10.85 -4.85
C LYS A 89 0.96 -10.93 -3.43
N GLY A 90 2.29 -11.04 -3.29
CA GLY A 90 2.96 -11.03 -1.99
C GLY A 90 2.77 -9.72 -1.21
N LEU A 91 2.83 -8.57 -1.89
CA LEU A 91 2.55 -7.27 -1.27
C LEU A 91 1.09 -7.13 -0.85
N VAL A 92 0.15 -7.62 -1.66
CA VAL A 92 -1.28 -7.62 -1.31
C VAL A 92 -1.54 -8.49 -0.08
N VAL A 93 -0.87 -9.64 0.08
CA VAL A 93 -0.97 -10.46 1.29
C VAL A 93 -0.57 -9.67 2.53
N ILE A 94 0.58 -8.98 2.48
CA ILE A 94 1.06 -8.12 3.58
C ILE A 94 0.06 -7.00 3.86
N GLY A 95 -0.39 -6.32 2.81
CA GLY A 95 -1.35 -5.23 2.90
C GLY A 95 -2.68 -5.65 3.51
N LEU A 96 -3.21 -6.82 3.16
CA LEU A 96 -4.44 -7.38 3.74
C LEU A 96 -4.27 -7.72 5.23
N GLY A 97 -3.10 -8.24 5.63
CA GLY A 97 -2.78 -8.41 7.03
C GLY A 97 -2.77 -7.09 7.80
N LEU A 98 -2.13 -6.06 7.24
CA LEU A 98 -2.12 -4.72 7.85
C LEU A 98 -3.52 -4.09 7.88
N ALA A 99 -4.34 -4.28 6.84
CA ALA A 99 -5.71 -3.81 6.80
C ALA A 99 -6.58 -4.48 7.87
N TRP A 100 -6.36 -5.78 8.13
CA TRP A 100 -7.02 -6.50 9.21
C TRP A 100 -6.66 -5.90 10.56
N LEU A 101 -5.36 -5.65 10.82
CA LEU A 101 -4.92 -5.01 12.06
C LEU A 101 -5.52 -3.59 12.17
N ALA A 102 -5.42 -2.79 11.12
CA ALA A 102 -5.96 -1.44 11.04
C ALA A 102 -7.45 -1.37 11.37
N TRP A 103 -8.25 -2.33 10.89
CA TRP A 103 -9.68 -2.43 11.20
C TRP A 103 -9.95 -2.54 12.71
N ARG A 104 -9.03 -3.14 13.47
CA ARG A 104 -9.18 -3.36 14.92
C ARG A 104 -8.62 -2.24 15.77
N LEU A 105 -7.76 -1.38 15.23
CA LEU A 105 -7.24 -0.21 15.96
C LEU A 105 -8.35 0.84 16.15
N GLU A 106 -8.23 1.62 17.22
CA GLU A 106 -9.00 2.86 17.39
C GLU A 106 -8.70 3.82 16.24
N GLY A 107 -9.69 4.66 15.95
CA GLY A 107 -9.59 5.63 14.87
C GLY A 107 -9.03 6.96 15.33
N VAL A 108 -9.28 7.96 14.50
CA VAL A 108 -8.81 9.32 14.74
C VAL A 108 -9.45 9.96 15.98
N GLU A 109 -10.57 9.44 16.47
CA GLU A 109 -11.23 9.89 17.70
C GLU A 109 -10.30 9.88 18.90
N PHE A 110 -9.44 8.87 19.03
CA PHE A 110 -8.47 8.80 20.12
C PHE A 110 -7.48 9.96 20.03
N VAL A 111 -7.04 10.28 18.81
CA VAL A 111 -6.14 11.40 18.56
C VAL A 111 -6.81 12.74 18.85
N ALA A 112 -8.08 12.89 18.47
CA ALA A 112 -8.85 14.11 18.71
C ALA A 112 -9.06 14.42 20.21
N PHE A 113 -9.29 13.41 21.05
CA PHE A 113 -9.63 13.57 22.48
C PHE A 113 -8.45 13.40 23.46
N GLY A 114 -7.20 13.52 23.00
CA GLY A 114 -6.06 13.45 23.92
C GLY A 114 -4.76 12.92 23.32
N GLY A 115 -4.76 12.52 22.05
CA GLY A 115 -3.54 12.22 21.33
C GLY A 115 -2.82 13.46 20.81
N SER A 116 -1.80 13.21 20.01
CA SER A 116 -1.01 14.26 19.35
C SER A 116 -0.88 13.96 17.87
N MET A 117 -1.35 14.90 17.03
CA MET A 117 -1.19 14.83 15.58
C MET A 117 0.27 14.79 15.15
N LYS A 118 1.19 15.34 15.94
CA LYS A 118 2.62 15.29 15.65
C LYS A 118 3.14 13.85 15.72
N TRP A 119 2.70 13.07 16.71
CA TRP A 119 3.08 11.66 16.82
C TRP A 119 2.51 10.83 15.68
N VAL A 120 1.27 11.10 15.27
CA VAL A 120 0.65 10.48 14.08
C VAL A 120 1.49 10.75 12.83
N ALA A 121 1.87 12.02 12.61
CA ALA A 121 2.67 12.39 11.43
C ALA A 121 4.06 11.73 11.42
N ILE A 122 4.74 11.70 12.58
CA ILE A 122 6.04 11.01 12.72
C ILE A 122 5.88 9.51 12.42
N GLU A 123 4.86 8.87 12.97
CA GLU A 123 4.62 7.44 12.74
C GLU A 123 4.29 7.17 11.27
N SER A 124 3.53 8.02 10.58
CA SER A 124 3.29 7.91 9.14
C SER A 124 4.55 8.03 8.30
N LEU A 125 5.50 8.89 8.68
CA LEU A 125 6.81 8.95 8.03
C LEU A 125 7.62 7.66 8.26
N LEU A 126 7.57 7.08 9.47
CA LEU A 126 8.21 5.79 9.74
C LEU A 126 7.58 4.67 8.92
N TRP A 127 6.25 4.65 8.76
CA TRP A 127 5.57 3.68 7.90
C TRP A 127 5.97 3.80 6.42
N THR A 128 6.32 5.00 5.96
CA THR A 128 6.89 5.19 4.61
C THR A 128 8.18 4.37 4.44
N LEU A 129 9.07 4.40 5.43
CA LEU A 129 10.30 3.61 5.43
C LEU A 129 10.01 2.11 5.54
N VAL A 130 9.08 1.71 6.40
CA VAL A 130 8.68 0.29 6.55
C VAL A 130 8.15 -0.24 5.22
N VAL A 131 7.24 0.47 4.56
CA VAL A 131 6.69 0.07 3.25
C VAL A 131 7.77 0.00 2.19
N LEU A 132 8.71 0.95 2.15
CA LEU A 132 9.86 0.90 1.24
C LEU A 132 10.71 -0.37 1.47
N LEU A 133 11.04 -0.69 2.71
CA LEU A 133 11.85 -1.87 3.07
C LEU A 133 11.12 -3.17 2.74
N MET A 134 9.85 -3.29 3.11
CA MET A 134 9.03 -4.47 2.82
C MET A 134 8.88 -4.68 1.32
N THR A 135 8.57 -3.59 0.59
CA THR A 135 8.43 -3.64 -0.87
C THR A 135 9.75 -4.10 -1.49
N THR A 136 10.85 -3.44 -1.16
CA THR A 136 12.18 -3.81 -1.68
C THR A 136 12.52 -5.27 -1.39
N GLY A 137 12.33 -5.73 -0.15
CA GLY A 137 12.59 -7.11 0.23
C GLY A 137 11.73 -8.12 -0.54
N VAL A 138 10.43 -7.85 -0.73
CA VAL A 138 9.54 -8.74 -1.49
C VAL A 138 9.98 -8.83 -2.95
N TYR A 139 10.35 -7.70 -3.58
CA TYR A 139 10.86 -7.72 -4.96
C TYR A 139 12.20 -8.45 -5.08
N LEU A 140 13.09 -8.32 -4.10
CA LEU A 140 14.37 -9.03 -4.10
C LEU A 140 14.19 -10.55 -4.01
N ILE A 141 13.19 -11.03 -3.25
CA ILE A 141 12.92 -12.46 -3.07
C ILE A 141 12.06 -13.02 -4.22
N SER A 142 10.99 -12.31 -4.57
CA SER A 142 9.98 -12.77 -5.53
C SER A 142 10.38 -12.53 -6.99
N GLY A 143 11.31 -11.60 -7.24
CA GLY A 143 11.73 -11.16 -8.57
C GLY A 143 10.97 -9.92 -9.06
N PRO A 144 11.37 -9.39 -10.24
CA PRO A 144 10.75 -8.21 -10.83
C PRO A 144 9.32 -8.52 -11.30
N LEU A 145 8.52 -7.47 -11.52
CA LEU A 145 7.19 -7.65 -12.11
C LEU A 145 7.30 -8.12 -13.56
N PRO A 146 6.68 -9.27 -13.93
CA PRO A 146 6.77 -9.80 -15.30
C PRO A 146 6.14 -8.89 -16.36
N CYS A 147 5.16 -8.08 -15.98
CA CYS A 147 4.43 -7.18 -16.88
C CYS A 147 5.16 -5.87 -17.19
N VAL A 148 6.33 -5.64 -16.60
CA VAL A 148 7.12 -4.43 -16.83
C VAL A 148 8.41 -4.81 -17.53
N GLN A 149 8.60 -4.31 -18.74
CA GLN A 149 9.86 -4.41 -19.48
C GLN A 149 10.69 -3.15 -19.21
N PRO A 150 11.73 -3.21 -18.36
CA PRO A 150 12.50 -2.02 -18.02
C PRO A 150 13.28 -1.51 -19.23
N LYS A 151 13.08 -0.23 -19.59
CA LYS A 151 13.94 0.44 -20.59
C LYS A 151 15.30 0.84 -19.99
N GLU A 152 15.34 1.09 -18.69
CA GLU A 152 16.53 1.51 -17.93
C GLU A 152 16.79 0.55 -16.77
N GLY A 153 18.06 0.17 -16.56
CA GLY A 153 18.50 -0.69 -15.46
C GLY A 153 18.13 -2.17 -15.67
N ARG A 154 19.12 -3.06 -15.65
CA ARG A 154 18.88 -4.51 -15.80
C ARG A 154 18.52 -5.16 -14.46
N LYS A 155 18.83 -4.49 -13.34
CA LYS A 155 18.56 -4.94 -11.98
C LYS A 155 17.45 -4.11 -11.33
N ILE A 156 16.66 -4.75 -10.46
CA ILE A 156 15.50 -4.16 -9.75
C ILE A 156 15.84 -2.85 -9.02
N CYS A 157 17.03 -2.76 -8.43
CA CYS A 157 17.49 -1.62 -7.62
C CYS A 157 18.49 -0.72 -8.35
N GLU A 158 18.59 -0.82 -9.68
CA GLU A 158 19.47 0.06 -10.45
C GLU A 158 18.71 1.33 -10.84
N ASN A 159 19.25 2.51 -10.50
CA ASN A 159 18.67 3.83 -10.79
C ASN A 159 17.22 4.07 -10.31
N TRP A 160 16.72 3.26 -9.37
CA TRP A 160 15.34 3.31 -8.88
C TRP A 160 14.95 4.67 -8.28
N ALA A 161 15.90 5.40 -7.68
CA ALA A 161 15.68 6.70 -7.06
C ALA A 161 16.13 7.90 -7.92
N THR A 162 16.97 7.66 -8.94
CA THR A 162 17.61 8.72 -9.72
C THR A 162 17.07 8.88 -11.14
N SER A 163 16.30 7.92 -11.65
CA SER A 163 15.63 8.03 -12.96
C SER A 163 14.50 9.07 -12.94
N SER A 164 14.27 9.76 -14.06
CA SER A 164 13.11 10.66 -14.22
C SER A 164 11.77 9.96 -13.93
N SER A 165 11.70 8.65 -14.17
CA SER A 165 10.53 7.82 -13.86
C SER A 165 10.23 7.77 -12.35
N ALA A 166 11.26 7.83 -11.51
CA ALA A 166 11.12 7.90 -10.06
C ALA A 166 10.34 9.15 -9.63
N GLY A 167 10.64 10.29 -10.26
CA GLY A 167 9.92 11.54 -10.06
C GLY A 167 8.44 11.42 -10.39
N PHE A 168 8.09 10.82 -11.52
CA PHE A 168 6.68 10.59 -11.89
C PHE A 168 5.95 9.67 -10.92
N PHE A 169 6.58 8.60 -10.43
CA PHE A 169 5.97 7.76 -9.40
C PHE A 169 5.73 8.52 -8.10
N MET A 170 6.70 9.31 -7.63
CA MET A 170 6.53 10.12 -6.42
C MET A 170 5.43 11.17 -6.58
N LEU A 171 5.39 11.86 -7.73
CA LEU A 171 4.34 12.84 -8.04
C LEU A 171 2.96 12.20 -8.14
N SER A 172 2.85 11.00 -8.71
CA SER A 172 1.57 10.29 -8.82
C SER A 172 0.98 9.95 -7.44
N GLY A 173 1.82 9.83 -6.41
CA GLY A 173 1.39 9.67 -5.01
C GLY A 173 0.44 10.77 -4.53
N LEU A 174 0.55 11.99 -5.06
CA LEU A 174 -0.34 13.11 -4.69
C LEU A 174 -1.80 12.86 -5.07
N ALA A 175 -2.07 11.98 -6.06
CA ALA A 175 -3.43 11.62 -6.46
C ALA A 175 -4.20 10.90 -5.34
N VAL A 176 -3.53 10.34 -4.33
CA VAL A 176 -4.20 9.72 -3.18
C VAL A 176 -5.00 10.74 -2.36
N LEU A 177 -4.50 11.98 -2.26
CA LEU A 177 -5.07 13.01 -1.38
C LEU A 177 -6.49 13.42 -1.77
N PRO A 178 -6.79 13.83 -3.03
CA PRO A 178 -8.16 14.19 -3.40
C PRO A 178 -9.13 13.00 -3.30
N VAL A 179 -8.67 11.78 -3.56
CA VAL A 179 -9.51 10.57 -3.45
C VAL A 179 -9.83 10.27 -1.99
N VAL A 180 -8.84 10.26 -1.10
CA VAL A 180 -9.06 10.08 0.34
C VAL A 180 -9.95 11.19 0.89
N TRP A 181 -9.71 12.44 0.50
CA TRP A 181 -10.55 13.57 0.90
C TRP A 181 -12.02 13.38 0.50
N LEU A 182 -12.28 12.81 -0.69
CA LEU A 182 -13.63 12.52 -1.17
C LEU A 182 -14.28 11.33 -0.46
N PHE A 183 -13.53 10.26 -0.15
CA PHE A 183 -14.10 9.01 0.38
C PHE A 183 -14.06 8.88 1.90
N ALA A 184 -13.14 9.53 2.60
CA ALA A 184 -13.04 9.52 4.06
C ALA A 184 -14.03 10.53 4.67
N GLN A 185 -15.33 10.26 4.55
CA GLN A 185 -16.40 11.16 5.02
C GLN A 185 -16.84 10.89 6.47
N SER A 186 -16.47 9.74 7.04
CA SER A 186 -16.77 9.40 8.42
C SER A 186 -15.56 8.73 9.09
N PRO A 187 -15.45 8.83 10.43
CA PRO A 187 -14.36 8.22 11.18
C PRO A 187 -14.49 6.69 11.31
N MET A 188 -15.46 6.05 10.65
CA MET A 188 -15.59 4.60 10.65
C MET A 188 -14.32 3.96 10.08
N ARG A 189 -13.64 3.11 10.88
CA ARG A 189 -12.36 2.46 10.51
C ARG A 189 -12.39 1.81 9.13
N GLY A 190 -13.48 1.12 8.83
CA GLY A 190 -13.66 0.50 7.53
C GLY A 190 -13.66 1.47 6.35
N GLN A 191 -14.28 2.64 6.52
CA GLN A 191 -14.26 3.69 5.49
C GLN A 191 -12.88 4.32 5.40
N ALA A 192 -12.19 4.56 6.52
CA ALA A 192 -10.84 5.10 6.52
C ALA A 192 -9.89 4.21 5.70
N VAL A 193 -9.82 2.92 6.02
CA VAL A 193 -8.97 1.94 5.30
C VAL A 193 -9.39 1.83 3.84
N ALA A 194 -10.69 1.69 3.55
CA ALA A 194 -11.19 1.57 2.18
C ALA A 194 -10.89 2.82 1.33
N SER A 195 -11.00 4.02 1.89
CA SER A 195 -10.72 5.28 1.20
C SER A 195 -9.27 5.36 0.72
N VAL A 196 -8.33 4.91 1.56
CA VAL A 196 -6.91 4.85 1.21
C VAL A 196 -6.66 3.78 0.16
N ILE A 197 -7.25 2.58 0.29
CA ILE A 197 -7.13 1.52 -0.74
C ILE A 197 -7.57 2.06 -2.11
N VAL A 198 -8.74 2.71 -2.19
CA VAL A 198 -9.27 3.29 -3.44
C VAL A 198 -8.35 4.41 -3.97
N GLY A 199 -7.86 5.29 -3.09
CA GLY A 199 -6.87 6.31 -3.46
C GLY A 199 -5.60 5.70 -4.04
N CYS A 200 -5.09 4.63 -3.44
CA CYS A 200 -3.89 3.94 -3.88
C CYS A 200 -4.10 3.16 -5.19
N VAL A 201 -5.32 2.70 -5.50
CA VAL A 201 -5.66 2.19 -6.84
C VAL A 201 -5.49 3.29 -7.89
N ALA A 202 -5.98 4.50 -7.62
CA ALA A 202 -5.82 5.63 -8.52
C ALA A 202 -4.33 5.99 -8.72
N VAL A 203 -3.53 6.01 -7.64
CA VAL A 203 -2.08 6.22 -7.71
C VAL A 203 -1.40 5.15 -8.55
N GLY A 204 -1.71 3.87 -8.32
CA GLY A 204 -1.14 2.76 -9.09
C GLY A 204 -1.44 2.87 -10.59
N MET A 205 -2.67 3.27 -10.93
CA MET A 205 -3.10 3.48 -12.32
C MET A 205 -2.37 4.66 -12.97
N ILE A 206 -2.42 5.84 -12.35
CA ILE A 206 -1.80 7.06 -12.87
C ILE A 206 -0.28 6.90 -12.98
N GLY A 207 0.37 6.41 -11.93
CA GLY A 207 1.81 6.19 -11.93
C GLY A 207 2.22 5.21 -13.03
N ARG A 208 1.43 4.16 -13.27
CA ARG A 208 1.70 3.20 -14.33
C ARG A 208 1.58 3.82 -15.73
N MET A 209 0.61 4.70 -15.95
CA MET A 209 0.44 5.43 -17.22
C MET A 209 1.55 6.46 -17.47
N LEU A 210 2.03 7.13 -16.41
CA LEU A 210 3.11 8.12 -16.52
C LEU A 210 4.49 7.49 -16.74
N ALA A 211 4.73 6.31 -16.17
CA ALA A 211 6.02 5.60 -16.30
C ALA A 211 5.83 4.11 -16.64
N PRO A 212 5.40 3.78 -17.87
CA PRO A 212 5.06 2.41 -18.30
C PRO A 212 6.27 1.47 -18.44
N HIS A 213 7.50 1.95 -18.26
CA HIS A 213 8.71 1.15 -18.40
C HIS A 213 9.56 1.10 -17.13
N ALA A 214 9.06 1.61 -16.00
CA ALA A 214 9.81 1.61 -14.74
C ALA A 214 9.22 0.59 -13.75
N GLN A 215 10.09 -0.09 -12.99
CA GLN A 215 9.66 -0.97 -11.91
C GLN A 215 9.01 -0.14 -10.80
N PRO A 216 7.78 -0.46 -10.35
CA PRO A 216 6.97 0.39 -9.49
C PRO A 216 7.35 0.26 -8.00
N LEU A 217 8.65 0.29 -7.68
CA LEU A 217 9.14 0.22 -6.30
C LEU A 217 8.69 1.46 -5.50
N LEU A 218 9.01 2.65 -6.02
CA LEU A 218 8.64 3.93 -5.41
C LEU A 218 7.13 4.20 -5.45
N LEU A 219 6.43 3.59 -6.41
CA LEU A 219 5.00 3.78 -6.54
C LEU A 219 4.22 3.23 -5.32
N MET A 220 4.75 2.18 -4.67
CA MET A 220 4.21 1.66 -3.40
C MET A 220 4.48 2.60 -2.20
N VAL A 221 5.44 3.50 -2.31
CA VAL A 221 5.86 4.37 -1.20
C VAL A 221 5.24 5.76 -1.33
N ALA A 222 5.06 6.22 -2.57
CA ALA A 222 4.55 7.53 -2.92
C ALA A 222 3.23 7.93 -2.20
N PRO A 223 2.16 7.10 -2.16
CA PRO A 223 0.92 7.51 -1.48
C PRO A 223 1.07 7.56 0.05
N VAL A 224 1.90 6.71 0.64
CA VAL A 224 2.18 6.71 2.09
C VAL A 224 2.90 8.00 2.48
N LEU A 225 3.93 8.37 1.70
CA LEU A 225 4.65 9.62 1.92
C LEU A 225 3.73 10.83 1.73
N ALA A 226 2.88 10.85 0.69
CA ALA A 226 1.94 11.93 0.45
C ALA A 226 0.97 12.11 1.63
N GLY A 227 0.40 11.01 2.15
CA GLY A 227 -0.44 11.01 3.34
C GLY A 227 0.32 11.50 4.59
N ALA A 228 1.54 11.02 4.81
CA ALA A 228 2.38 11.43 5.91
C ALA A 228 2.71 12.93 5.88
N LEU A 229 3.08 13.46 4.71
CA LEU A 229 3.36 14.89 4.52
C LEU A 229 2.11 15.74 4.70
N ALA A 230 0.94 15.27 4.24
CA ALA A 230 -0.33 15.96 4.48
C ALA A 230 -0.64 16.03 5.98
N GLN A 231 -0.52 14.92 6.71
CA GLN A 231 -0.72 14.90 8.17
C GLN A 231 0.31 15.77 8.91
N TRP A 232 1.57 15.75 8.45
CA TRP A 232 2.63 16.60 8.98
C TRP A 232 2.29 18.07 8.79
N ALA A 233 1.93 18.51 7.58
CA ALA A 233 1.54 19.89 7.31
C ALA A 233 0.35 20.32 8.17
N MET A 234 -0.69 19.49 8.25
CA MET A 234 -1.88 19.76 9.06
C MET A 234 -1.58 19.86 10.56
N SER A 235 -0.55 19.15 11.06
CA SER A 235 -0.12 19.25 12.46
C SER A 235 0.44 20.63 12.85
N PHE A 236 0.86 21.45 11.87
CA PHE A 236 1.25 22.84 12.10
C PHE A 236 0.09 23.82 11.88
N MET A 237 -0.88 23.45 11.05
CA MET A 237 -2.01 24.31 10.71
C MET A 237 -3.12 24.28 11.77
N ILE A 238 -3.30 23.15 12.46
CA ILE A 238 -4.39 22.96 13.42
C ILE A 238 -3.83 22.89 14.84
N PRO A 239 -4.19 23.85 15.72
CA PRO A 239 -3.83 23.79 17.12
C PRO A 239 -4.37 22.53 17.80
N SER A 240 -3.56 21.87 18.62
CA SER A 240 -3.97 20.62 19.28
C SER A 240 -5.18 20.79 20.21
N SER A 241 -5.40 22.00 20.73
CA SER A 241 -6.57 22.36 21.55
C SER A 241 -7.89 22.37 20.78
N GLU A 242 -7.86 22.52 19.46
CA GLU A 242 -9.07 22.64 18.62
C GLU A 242 -9.53 21.30 18.04
N LEU A 243 -8.68 20.26 18.09
CA LEU A 243 -8.97 18.96 17.47
C LEU A 243 -10.26 18.30 18.00
N ALA A 244 -10.45 18.34 19.32
CA ALA A 244 -11.65 17.79 19.96
C ALA A 244 -12.91 18.53 19.50
N THR A 245 -12.85 19.86 19.42
CA THR A 245 -13.95 20.72 18.97
C THR A 245 -14.29 20.43 17.50
N MET A 246 -13.29 20.41 16.61
CA MET A 246 -13.49 20.11 15.19
C MET A 246 -14.10 18.71 14.97
N TYR A 247 -13.68 17.73 15.79
CA TYR A 247 -14.26 16.39 15.74
C TYR A 247 -15.73 16.37 16.14
N MET A 248 -16.09 17.05 17.24
CA MET A 248 -17.48 17.16 17.70
C MET A 248 -18.38 17.92 16.72
N GLU A 249 -17.84 18.95 16.07
CA GLU A 249 -18.54 19.76 15.06
C GLU A 249 -18.65 19.08 13.69
N ARG A 250 -18.05 17.89 13.51
CA ARG A 250 -17.92 17.20 12.22
C ARG A 250 -17.23 18.04 11.14
N SER A 251 -16.39 18.99 11.56
CA SER A 251 -15.53 19.81 10.70
C SER A 251 -14.10 19.24 10.62
N PHE A 252 -13.89 18.02 11.13
CA PHE A 252 -12.59 17.37 11.16
C PHE A 252 -12.07 17.09 9.74
N PRO A 253 -10.83 17.49 9.40
CA PRO A 253 -10.31 17.33 8.06
C PRO A 253 -10.24 15.86 7.63
N HIS A 254 -10.83 15.54 6.47
CA HIS A 254 -10.94 14.15 5.99
C HIS A 254 -9.58 13.47 5.79
N LEU A 255 -8.55 14.22 5.43
CA LEU A 255 -7.18 13.71 5.26
C LEU A 255 -6.53 13.25 6.58
N LEU A 256 -7.07 13.66 7.73
CA LEU A 256 -6.58 13.25 9.04
C LEU A 256 -7.30 12.02 9.56
N ILE A 257 -8.39 11.58 8.94
CA ILE A 257 -9.17 10.41 9.38
C ILE A 257 -8.36 9.11 9.26
N PRO A 258 -7.64 8.83 8.15
CA PRO A 258 -6.81 7.64 8.09
C PRO A 258 -5.62 7.75 9.04
N VAL A 259 -5.37 6.71 9.82
CA VAL A 259 -4.22 6.61 10.73
C VAL A 259 -3.01 6.01 9.97
N PRO A 260 -1.79 6.02 10.53
CA PRO A 260 -0.57 5.67 9.80
C PRO A 260 -0.61 4.28 9.12
N ILE A 261 -1.15 3.27 9.81
CA ILE A 261 -1.26 1.91 9.27
C ILE A 261 -2.25 1.82 8.10
N ASP A 262 -3.26 2.69 8.04
CA ASP A 262 -4.25 2.72 6.96
C ASP A 262 -3.54 3.08 5.63
N TRP A 263 -2.63 4.06 5.67
CA TRP A 263 -1.78 4.46 4.54
C TRP A 263 -0.92 3.31 4.03
N ALA A 264 -0.25 2.61 4.93
CA ALA A 264 0.61 1.47 4.59
C ALA A 264 -0.20 0.31 3.98
N ALA A 265 -1.29 -0.10 4.64
CA ALA A 265 -2.18 -1.15 4.17
C ALA A 265 -2.80 -0.79 2.82
N GLY A 266 -3.32 0.42 2.71
CA GLY A 266 -3.95 0.93 1.49
C GLY A 266 -2.99 0.96 0.31
N SER A 267 -1.73 1.34 0.53
CA SER A 267 -0.72 1.31 -0.53
C SER A 267 -0.39 -0.10 -1.01
N LEU A 268 -0.10 -1.02 -0.07
CA LEU A 268 0.29 -2.39 -0.38
C LEU A 268 -0.84 -3.23 -1.00
N ILE A 269 -2.10 -2.83 -0.80
CA ILE A 269 -3.25 -3.41 -1.50
C ILE A 269 -3.54 -2.65 -2.79
N GLY A 270 -3.79 -1.35 -2.70
CA GLY A 270 -4.37 -0.55 -3.77
C GLY A 270 -3.43 -0.34 -4.95
N VAL A 271 -2.15 -0.06 -4.71
CA VAL A 271 -1.20 0.21 -5.80
C VAL A 271 -1.03 -1.00 -6.73
N PRO A 272 -0.84 -2.26 -6.26
CA PRO A 272 -0.84 -3.43 -7.12
C PRO A 272 -2.09 -3.57 -8.01
N TRP A 273 -3.28 -3.32 -7.46
CA TRP A 273 -4.53 -3.33 -8.22
C TRP A 273 -4.58 -2.20 -9.25
N GLY A 274 -4.13 -1.00 -8.88
CA GLY A 274 -4.01 0.14 -9.79
C GLY A 274 -3.07 -0.13 -10.96
N ILE A 275 -1.92 -0.77 -10.71
CA ILE A 275 -0.98 -1.16 -11.76
C ILE A 275 -1.62 -2.16 -12.73
N TYR A 276 -2.40 -3.11 -12.20
CA TYR A 276 -3.13 -4.08 -13.04
C TYR A 276 -4.11 -3.36 -13.99
N PHE A 277 -4.91 -2.41 -13.48
CA PHE A 277 -5.80 -1.60 -14.31
C PHE A 277 -5.04 -0.72 -15.30
N GLY A 278 -3.95 -0.06 -14.87
CA GLY A 278 -3.13 0.77 -15.74
C GLY A 278 -2.53 -0.02 -16.92
N ASN A 279 -2.13 -1.27 -16.70
CA ASN A 279 -1.65 -2.14 -17.77
C ASN A 279 -2.71 -2.48 -18.82
N ALA A 280 -3.98 -2.59 -18.42
CA ALA A 280 -5.06 -2.88 -19.37
C ALA A 280 -5.24 -1.77 -20.41
N PHE A 281 -4.99 -0.50 -20.04
CA PHE A 281 -5.02 0.63 -20.97
C PHE A 281 -3.81 0.64 -21.91
N LEU A 282 -2.62 0.32 -21.41
CA LEU A 282 -1.39 0.30 -22.23
C LEU A 282 -1.38 -0.81 -23.29
N GLN A 283 -2.01 -1.96 -23.00
CA GLN A 283 -2.08 -3.08 -23.95
C GLN A 283 -2.96 -2.80 -25.18
N HIS A 284 -3.90 -1.84 -25.10
CA HIS A 284 -4.69 -1.43 -26.26
C HIS A 284 -3.83 -0.71 -27.31
N ASP A 285 -2.91 0.16 -26.87
CA ASP A 285 -2.14 1.02 -27.76
C ASP A 285 -1.11 0.24 -28.61
N ASP A 286 -0.47 -0.78 -28.03
CA ASP A 286 0.52 -1.61 -28.72
C ASP A 286 -0.11 -2.47 -29.82
N GLY A 287 -1.35 -2.94 -29.62
CA GLY A 287 -2.09 -3.73 -30.59
C GLY A 287 -2.50 -2.91 -31.82
N GLU A 288 -2.89 -1.66 -31.63
CA GLU A 288 -3.25 -0.75 -32.72
C GLU A 288 -2.02 -0.31 -33.52
N GLN A 289 -0.88 -0.03 -32.87
CA GLN A 289 0.37 0.33 -33.56
C GLN A 289 0.94 -0.82 -34.39
N ALA A 290 0.90 -2.04 -33.86
CA ALA A 290 1.33 -3.23 -34.61
C ALA A 290 0.43 -3.49 -35.84
N ALA A 291 -0.88 -3.27 -35.71
CA ALA A 291 -1.82 -3.39 -36.83
C ALA A 291 -1.54 -2.34 -37.92
N GLN A 292 -1.25 -1.09 -37.54
CA GLN A 292 -0.92 -0.01 -38.49
C GLN A 292 0.37 -0.29 -39.26
N LEU A 293 1.43 -0.74 -38.58
CA LEU A 293 2.72 -1.07 -39.21
C LEU A 293 2.65 -2.29 -40.15
N SER A 294 1.68 -3.19 -39.95
CA SER A 294 1.46 -4.33 -40.84
C SER A 294 0.66 -3.97 -42.12
N SER A 295 0.04 -2.79 -42.14
CA SER A 295 -0.81 -2.31 -43.25
C SER A 295 -0.10 -1.35 -44.20
N SER A 296 1.13 -0.93 -43.87
CA SER A 296 2.02 -0.06 -44.65
C SER A 296 3.12 -0.85 -45.33
#